data_AF-A0A954TJ08-F1
#
_entry.id   AF-A0A954TJ08-F1
#
_cell.length_a   1.000
_cell.length_b   1.000
_cell.length_c   1.000
_cell.angle_alpha   90.00
_cell.angle_beta   90.00
_cell.angle_gamma   90.00
#
_symmetry.space_group_name_H-M   'P 1'
#
loop_
_entity.id
_entity.type
_entity.pdbx_description
1 polymer ?
#
loop_
_entity_poly.entity_id
_entity_poly.type
_entity_poly.pdbx_seq_one_letter_code
_entity_poly.pdbx_strand_id
1 'polypeptide(L)'
;MMKLSTRLAFAAWIVLQVACAMPCSSADSELQLLCSEFQRYSGAELVFLRDDLPGGKYHDVMKPLAESQRVVAARICVDEAKMYPPGFLGELGFKALGVFAACASTTTTDSSRPFDQQLGGYRYFGVYNGKDAVAAAMYSEGQLALTFHHEIFHHVDSTVDGVTEAWQLSADDAFYQGAISGLHPHAAPPIAGQDLVELRKRMIGVTLRDAVSQYAAKNPREDQAETARHVMSMLPNSLVQAIEQPELAGSQRILHVLHEYEHSIPDGPDFDWFVDVALDRAHRKTYPKDVDELIATLEDYADGGASGYDGVKDDPGGARHALKAVVRISPSEITDEQSQTLVQMSAEITVALLQARIRPDASERRFDVWGQEDANGVNRTLRHDIAQFAGDAQRLSLIASIHQPVAESDSSIISQVNRSQLRHLKLISRYFIFIDTIWTVTPGTRSVFEATRLAVVNSIVGGDDSLIQELRTIELREVAKRIHRASI
;
A
#
# COMPACT_ATOMS: atom_id res chain seq x y z
N MET A 1 -6.50 -33.32 -83.86
CA MET A 1 -7.68 -34.21 -84.00
C MET A 1 -7.74 -35.14 -82.81
N MET A 2 -8.96 -35.39 -82.32
CA MET A 2 -9.41 -36.41 -81.36
C MET A 2 -9.18 -36.21 -79.85
N LYS A 3 -10.34 -35.96 -79.22
CA LYS A 3 -10.76 -36.09 -77.82
C LYS A 3 -10.41 -37.47 -77.20
N LEU A 4 -10.27 -37.60 -75.87
CA LEU A 4 -11.34 -37.99 -74.90
C LEU A 4 -10.74 -38.40 -73.53
N SER A 5 -11.46 -38.05 -72.44
CA SER A 5 -11.54 -38.66 -71.09
C SER A 5 -10.26 -39.05 -70.32
N THR A 6 -10.10 -38.69 -69.05
CA THR A 6 -10.81 -39.36 -67.95
C THR A 6 -10.82 -38.47 -66.70
N ARG A 7 -12.02 -38.15 -66.22
CA ARG A 7 -12.29 -37.65 -64.87
C ARG A 7 -12.20 -38.83 -63.91
N LEU A 8 -11.43 -38.72 -62.83
CA LEU A 8 -11.59 -39.58 -61.67
C LEU A 8 -11.52 -38.74 -60.40
N ALA A 9 -12.56 -38.90 -59.60
CA ALA A 9 -12.93 -38.13 -58.43
C ALA A 9 -11.85 -38.14 -57.35
N PHE A 10 -11.43 -36.95 -56.91
CA PHE A 10 -10.86 -36.72 -55.59
C PHE A 10 -11.94 -36.00 -54.76
N ALA A 11 -12.92 -36.77 -54.30
CA ALA A 11 -13.96 -36.29 -53.40
C ALA A 11 -13.41 -36.32 -51.97
N ALA A 12 -13.17 -35.11 -51.45
CA ALA A 12 -13.40 -34.68 -50.09
C ALA A 12 -13.46 -35.76 -48.98
N TRP A 13 -12.35 -35.89 -48.26
CA TRP A 13 -12.39 -36.28 -46.84
C TRP A 13 -11.62 -35.21 -46.04
N ILE A 14 -12.19 -34.00 -46.02
CA ILE A 14 -11.89 -33.03 -44.97
C ILE A 14 -12.65 -33.55 -43.75
N VAL A 15 -11.95 -34.29 -42.91
CA VAL A 15 -12.35 -34.48 -41.51
C VAL A 15 -12.27 -33.10 -40.89
N LEU A 16 -13.41 -32.41 -40.88
CA LEU A 16 -13.66 -31.22 -40.10
C LEU A 16 -13.55 -31.66 -38.63
N GLN A 17 -12.33 -31.59 -38.07
CA GLN A 17 -12.17 -31.52 -36.62
C GLN A 17 -12.74 -30.17 -36.20
N VAL A 18 -14.06 -30.11 -36.09
CA VAL A 18 -14.73 -29.20 -35.19
C VAL A 18 -14.23 -29.62 -33.81
N ALA A 19 -13.16 -28.99 -33.36
CA ALA A 19 -12.87 -28.92 -31.94
C ALA A 19 -14.15 -28.35 -31.32
N CYS A 20 -14.93 -29.23 -30.69
CA CYS A 20 -15.95 -28.81 -29.75
C CYS A 20 -15.19 -28.03 -28.68
N ALA A 21 -15.11 -26.71 -28.86
CA ALA A 21 -14.86 -25.79 -27.78
C ALA A 21 -15.99 -26.06 -26.79
N MET A 22 -15.71 -26.93 -25.82
CA MET A 22 -16.56 -27.14 -24.67
C MET A 22 -16.83 -25.73 -24.12
N PRO A 23 -18.09 -25.32 -23.94
CA PRO A 23 -18.38 -24.03 -23.37
C PRO A 23 -17.66 -23.95 -22.03
N CYS A 24 -16.69 -23.04 -21.92
CA CYS A 24 -16.06 -22.69 -20.66
C CYS A 24 -17.20 -22.42 -19.68
N SER A 25 -17.23 -23.14 -18.55
CA SER A 25 -18.35 -23.02 -17.63
C SER A 25 -18.43 -21.57 -17.16
N SER A 26 -19.64 -21.02 -17.00
CA SER A 26 -19.80 -19.62 -16.57
C SER A 26 -19.12 -19.35 -15.23
N ALA A 27 -19.02 -20.36 -14.36
CA ALA A 27 -18.33 -20.28 -13.07
C ALA A 27 -16.81 -20.13 -13.22
N ASP A 28 -16.18 -20.83 -14.17
CA ASP A 28 -14.74 -20.67 -14.42
C ASP A 28 -14.41 -19.26 -14.95
N SER A 29 -15.30 -18.73 -15.81
CA SER A 29 -15.15 -17.36 -16.30
C SER A 29 -15.31 -16.31 -15.20
N GLU A 30 -16.23 -16.54 -14.25
CA GLU A 30 -16.46 -15.64 -13.11
C GLU A 30 -15.30 -15.68 -12.11
N LEU A 31 -14.78 -16.88 -11.79
CA LEU A 31 -13.64 -17.04 -10.90
C LEU A 31 -12.39 -16.31 -11.44
N GLN A 32 -12.10 -16.47 -12.74
CA GLN A 32 -10.97 -15.80 -13.38
C GLN A 32 -11.11 -14.27 -13.34
N LEU A 33 -12.31 -13.74 -13.54
CA LEU A 33 -12.58 -12.30 -13.42
C LEU A 33 -12.35 -11.80 -12.00
N LEU A 34 -12.83 -12.52 -10.98
CA LEU A 34 -12.64 -12.15 -9.57
C LEU A 34 -11.16 -12.23 -9.15
N CYS A 35 -10.43 -13.28 -9.56
CA CYS A 35 -8.98 -13.37 -9.30
C CYS A 35 -8.21 -12.23 -9.98
N SER A 36 -8.57 -11.88 -11.22
CA SER A 36 -7.97 -10.76 -11.95
C SER A 36 -8.32 -9.42 -11.31
N GLU A 37 -9.55 -9.26 -10.81
CA GLU A 37 -9.97 -8.07 -10.07
C GLU A 37 -9.20 -7.92 -8.77
N PHE A 38 -9.07 -9.01 -7.99
CA PHE A 38 -8.27 -9.03 -6.76
C PHE A 38 -6.82 -8.65 -7.05
N GLN A 39 -6.20 -9.24 -8.08
CA GLN A 39 -4.82 -8.94 -8.46
C GLN A 39 -4.63 -7.50 -8.92
N ARG A 40 -5.53 -7.01 -9.79
CA ARG A 40 -5.49 -5.62 -10.26
C ARG A 40 -5.68 -4.62 -9.13
N TYR A 41 -6.57 -4.91 -8.18
CA TYR A 41 -6.88 -4.00 -7.09
C TYR A 41 -5.82 -4.03 -5.99
N SER A 42 -5.45 -5.22 -5.53
CA SER A 42 -4.56 -5.39 -4.38
C SER A 42 -3.08 -5.41 -4.75
N GLY A 43 -2.72 -5.80 -5.97
CA GLY A 43 -1.34 -6.13 -6.36
C GLY A 43 -0.91 -7.56 -6.03
N ALA A 44 -1.76 -8.36 -5.38
CA ALA A 44 -1.46 -9.73 -4.94
C ALA A 44 -2.31 -10.78 -5.67
N GLU A 45 -1.82 -12.02 -5.76
CA GLU A 45 -2.54 -13.13 -6.38
C GLU A 45 -3.50 -13.81 -5.39
N LEU A 46 -4.67 -14.22 -5.88
CA LEU A 46 -5.58 -15.07 -5.12
C LEU A 46 -5.46 -16.52 -5.62
N VAL A 47 -5.00 -17.42 -4.75
CA VAL A 47 -4.70 -18.81 -5.10
C VAL A 47 -5.52 -19.80 -4.27
N PHE A 48 -5.73 -21.01 -4.82
CA PHE A 48 -6.54 -22.07 -4.18
C PHE A 48 -5.80 -23.40 -4.04
N LEU A 49 -4.54 -23.45 -4.48
CA LEU A 49 -3.66 -24.61 -4.33
C LEU A 49 -2.44 -24.20 -3.51
N ARG A 50 -1.92 -25.15 -2.74
CA ARG A 50 -0.74 -24.95 -1.89
C ARG A 50 0.51 -24.62 -2.72
N ASP A 51 0.67 -25.28 -3.85
CA ASP A 51 1.88 -25.17 -4.67
C ASP A 51 1.98 -23.80 -5.38
N ASP A 52 0.88 -23.05 -5.42
CA ASP A 52 0.82 -21.70 -5.98
C ASP A 52 1.16 -20.63 -4.92
N LEU A 53 1.34 -21.00 -3.65
CA LEU A 53 1.78 -20.06 -2.61
C LEU A 53 3.28 -19.77 -2.71
N PRO A 54 3.72 -18.52 -2.49
CA PRO A 54 5.13 -18.19 -2.33
C PRO A 54 5.80 -19.01 -1.23
N GLY A 55 7.10 -19.29 -1.37
CA GLY A 55 7.85 -20.04 -0.36
C GLY A 55 7.81 -19.37 1.02
N GLY A 56 7.43 -20.12 2.06
CA GLY A 56 7.29 -19.61 3.42
C GLY A 56 6.84 -20.69 4.41
N LYS A 57 6.56 -20.29 5.66
CA LYS A 57 6.07 -21.21 6.69
C LYS A 57 4.53 -21.23 6.66
N TYR A 58 3.97 -22.36 6.27
CA TYR A 58 2.52 -22.61 6.31
C TYR A 58 2.20 -23.85 7.15
N HIS A 59 0.92 -24.06 7.39
CA HIS A 59 0.40 -25.28 7.97
C HIS A 59 0.74 -26.51 7.11
N ASP A 60 0.98 -27.65 7.76
CA ASP A 60 1.31 -28.90 7.06
C ASP A 60 0.06 -29.55 6.44
N VAL A 61 -1.13 -29.31 6.99
CA VAL A 61 -2.42 -29.70 6.43
C VAL A 61 -3.15 -28.47 5.87
N MET A 62 -3.29 -28.40 4.55
CA MET A 62 -4.11 -27.40 3.85
C MET A 62 -5.01 -28.10 2.83
N LYS A 63 -6.29 -28.30 3.17
CA LYS A 63 -7.23 -29.03 2.31
C LYS A 63 -7.74 -28.10 1.20
N PRO A 64 -7.72 -28.53 -0.07
CA PRO A 64 -8.13 -27.68 -1.18
C PRO A 64 -9.60 -27.30 -1.07
N LEU A 65 -9.93 -26.09 -1.51
CA LEU A 65 -11.29 -25.59 -1.56
C LEU A 65 -12.04 -26.18 -2.77
N ALA A 66 -13.28 -26.62 -2.56
CA ALA A 66 -14.14 -27.14 -3.63
C ALA A 66 -14.42 -26.04 -4.67
N GLU A 67 -14.55 -26.40 -5.95
CA GLU A 67 -14.71 -25.43 -7.06
C GLU A 67 -15.86 -24.45 -6.83
N SER A 68 -17.02 -24.94 -6.36
CA SER A 68 -18.19 -24.11 -6.06
C SER A 68 -17.95 -23.08 -4.95
N GLN A 69 -17.03 -23.33 -4.03
CA GLN A 69 -16.70 -22.42 -2.94
C GLN A 69 -15.63 -21.40 -3.34
N ARG A 70 -14.85 -21.64 -4.40
CA ARG A 70 -13.79 -20.72 -4.85
C ARG A 70 -14.34 -19.37 -5.30
N VAL A 71 -15.48 -19.37 -6.01
CA VAL A 71 -16.15 -18.13 -6.44
C VAL A 71 -16.59 -17.30 -5.24
N VAL A 72 -17.15 -17.95 -4.21
CA VAL A 72 -17.60 -17.27 -2.98
C VAL A 72 -16.41 -16.70 -2.22
N ALA A 73 -15.36 -17.51 -2.01
CA ALA A 73 -14.11 -17.06 -1.39
C ALA A 73 -13.50 -15.87 -2.14
N ALA A 74 -13.45 -15.93 -3.47
CA ALA A 74 -12.89 -14.86 -4.29
C ALA A 74 -13.67 -13.56 -4.16
N ARG A 75 -15.00 -13.62 -4.10
CA ARG A 75 -15.85 -12.45 -3.88
C ARG A 75 -15.56 -11.79 -2.54
N ILE A 76 -15.52 -12.58 -1.46
CA ILE A 76 -15.17 -12.10 -0.13
C ILE A 76 -13.80 -11.44 -0.16
N CYS A 77 -12.79 -12.09 -0.73
CA CYS A 77 -11.43 -11.54 -0.77
C CYS A 77 -11.36 -10.23 -1.57
N VAL A 78 -12.11 -10.09 -2.67
CA VAL A 78 -12.21 -8.84 -3.44
C VAL A 78 -12.86 -7.74 -2.58
N ASP A 79 -13.95 -8.05 -1.89
CA ASP A 79 -14.67 -7.10 -1.06
C ASP A 79 -13.84 -6.65 0.15
N GLU A 80 -13.15 -7.58 0.83
CA GLU A 80 -12.26 -7.25 1.95
C GLU A 80 -10.98 -6.54 1.49
N ALA A 81 -10.45 -6.85 0.31
CA ALA A 81 -9.29 -6.11 -0.24
C ALA A 81 -9.64 -4.64 -0.51
N LYS A 82 -10.89 -4.35 -0.85
CA LYS A 82 -11.38 -2.97 -1.05
C LYS A 82 -11.46 -2.15 0.24
N MET A 83 -11.34 -2.78 1.41
CA MET A 83 -11.15 -2.01 2.66
C MET A 83 -9.81 -1.26 2.72
N TYR A 84 -8.88 -1.55 1.82
CA TYR A 84 -7.57 -0.92 1.71
C TYR A 84 -7.45 -0.09 0.43
N PRO A 85 -6.55 0.91 0.38
CA PRO A 85 -6.30 1.65 -0.85
C PRO A 85 -5.91 0.71 -2.00
N PRO A 86 -6.30 1.01 -3.26
CA PRO A 86 -5.83 0.26 -4.41
C PRO A 86 -4.29 0.22 -4.43
N GLY A 87 -3.71 -0.96 -4.64
CA GLY A 87 -2.27 -1.19 -4.68
C GLY A 87 -1.59 -1.36 -3.32
N PHE A 88 -2.24 -0.99 -2.22
CA PHE A 88 -1.65 -0.99 -0.87
C PHE A 88 -0.98 -2.31 -0.50
N LEU A 89 -1.67 -3.45 -0.70
CA LEU A 89 -1.10 -4.76 -0.34
C LEU A 89 0.13 -5.08 -1.20
N GLY A 90 0.12 -4.79 -2.49
CA GLY A 90 1.26 -4.96 -3.38
C GLY A 90 2.45 -4.08 -3.00
N GLU A 91 2.20 -2.83 -2.61
CA GLU A 91 3.23 -1.90 -2.11
C GLU A 91 3.84 -2.33 -0.78
N LEU A 92 3.02 -2.95 0.09
CA LEU A 92 3.48 -3.64 1.30
C LEU A 92 4.41 -4.84 0.97
N GLY A 93 4.45 -5.28 -0.30
CA GLY A 93 5.17 -6.46 -0.74
C GLY A 93 4.38 -7.76 -0.60
N PHE A 94 3.07 -7.68 -0.36
CA PHE A 94 2.19 -8.84 -0.31
C PHE A 94 1.99 -9.43 -1.71
N LYS A 95 2.27 -10.72 -1.85
CA LYS A 95 2.27 -11.42 -3.14
C LYS A 95 1.09 -12.34 -3.35
N ALA A 96 0.62 -13.02 -2.31
CA ALA A 96 -0.46 -13.99 -2.49
C ALA A 96 -1.31 -14.22 -1.23
N LEU A 97 -2.60 -14.45 -1.48
CA LEU A 97 -3.55 -15.00 -0.52
C LEU A 97 -4.01 -16.39 -1.00
N GLY A 98 -3.74 -17.42 -0.22
CA GLY A 98 -4.26 -18.77 -0.43
C GLY A 98 -5.52 -19.02 0.38
N VAL A 99 -6.60 -19.50 -0.26
CA VAL A 99 -7.84 -19.87 0.45
C VAL A 99 -8.11 -21.37 0.35
N PHE A 100 -8.29 -22.01 1.50
CA PHE A 100 -8.39 -23.46 1.68
C PHE A 100 -9.69 -23.85 2.40
N ALA A 101 -10.16 -25.08 2.19
CA ALA A 101 -11.30 -25.61 2.94
C ALA A 101 -10.99 -25.80 4.43
N ALA A 102 -9.73 -26.08 4.76
CA ALA A 102 -9.27 -26.23 6.13
C ALA A 102 -7.75 -26.06 6.22
N CYS A 103 -7.31 -25.46 7.32
CA CYS A 103 -5.90 -25.36 7.71
C CYS A 103 -5.69 -26.04 9.06
N ALA A 104 -4.70 -26.93 9.16
CA ALA A 104 -4.33 -27.57 10.42
C ALA A 104 -2.83 -27.87 10.48
N SER A 105 -2.30 -27.92 11.70
CA SER A 105 -0.92 -28.31 11.96
C SER A 105 -0.87 -29.65 12.70
N THR A 106 -0.02 -30.60 12.30
CA THR A 106 0.17 -31.85 13.08
C THR A 106 0.84 -31.60 14.44
N THR A 107 1.47 -30.44 14.60
CA THR A 107 2.08 -29.97 15.84
C THR A 107 1.50 -28.64 16.27
N THR A 108 1.53 -28.32 17.58
CA THR A 108 1.11 -27.01 18.07
C THR A 108 2.05 -26.56 19.19
N THR A 109 2.30 -25.26 19.25
CA THR A 109 2.90 -24.59 20.42
C THR A 109 1.82 -24.00 21.34
N ASP A 110 0.56 -23.99 20.89
CA ASP A 110 -0.60 -23.50 21.62
C ASP A 110 -1.28 -24.69 22.31
N SER A 111 -0.95 -24.85 23.60
CA SER A 111 -1.45 -25.95 24.44
C SER A 111 -2.97 -25.92 24.65
N SER A 112 -3.64 -24.80 24.35
CA SER A 112 -5.08 -24.67 24.52
C SER A 112 -5.88 -25.16 23.31
N ARG A 113 -5.24 -25.39 22.16
CA ARG A 113 -5.94 -25.81 20.94
C ARG A 113 -6.28 -27.29 20.98
N PRO A 114 -7.56 -27.67 20.76
CA PRO A 114 -7.93 -29.08 20.65
C PRO A 114 -7.41 -29.67 19.33
N PHE A 115 -7.00 -30.93 19.41
CA PHE A 115 -6.67 -31.72 18.21
C PHE A 115 -7.95 -32.13 17.48
N ASP A 116 -8.05 -31.82 16.19
CA ASP A 116 -9.17 -32.19 15.33
C ASP A 116 -8.86 -33.52 14.62
N GLN A 117 -9.56 -34.58 15.03
CA GLN A 117 -9.35 -35.93 14.48
C GLN A 117 -9.70 -36.03 12.99
N GLN A 118 -10.63 -35.22 12.47
CA GLN A 118 -11.04 -35.24 11.06
C GLN A 118 -10.03 -34.52 10.16
N LEU A 119 -9.34 -33.52 10.71
CA LEU A 119 -8.26 -32.83 10.02
C LEU A 119 -6.91 -33.54 10.20
N GLY A 120 -6.76 -34.35 11.25
CA GLY A 120 -5.50 -35.00 11.60
C GLY A 120 -4.48 -34.00 12.19
N GLY A 121 -4.96 -32.92 12.83
CA GLY A 121 -4.11 -31.86 13.34
C GLY A 121 -4.86 -30.84 14.20
N TYR A 122 -4.15 -29.87 14.75
CA TYR A 122 -4.70 -28.73 15.46
C TYR A 122 -5.22 -27.71 14.45
N ARG A 123 -6.48 -27.30 14.60
CA ARG A 123 -7.18 -26.42 13.65
C ARG A 123 -6.69 -24.96 13.76
N TYR A 124 -6.47 -24.33 12.61
CA TYR A 124 -6.13 -22.91 12.48
C TYR A 124 -7.04 -22.21 11.48
N PHE A 125 -7.25 -20.91 11.67
CA PHE A 125 -8.05 -20.09 10.76
C PHE A 125 -7.20 -19.50 9.65
N GLY A 126 -5.99 -19.06 9.95
CA GLY A 126 -5.04 -18.63 8.95
C GLY A 126 -3.61 -18.64 9.47
N VAL A 127 -2.70 -18.25 8.59
CA VAL A 127 -1.30 -17.99 8.90
C VAL A 127 -0.69 -17.03 7.87
N TYR A 128 -0.11 -15.95 8.36
CA TYR A 128 0.90 -15.17 7.65
C TYR A 128 2.25 -15.93 7.62
N ASN A 129 2.85 -16.06 6.44
CA ASN A 129 4.05 -16.88 6.22
C ASN A 129 5.34 -16.27 6.81
N GLY A 130 5.24 -15.10 7.43
CA GLY A 130 6.37 -14.34 7.98
C GLY A 130 7.12 -13.52 6.93
N LYS A 131 6.58 -13.39 5.71
CA LYS A 131 7.22 -12.68 4.60
C LYS A 131 6.22 -11.90 3.74
N ASP A 132 5.49 -12.57 2.86
CA ASP A 132 4.78 -11.93 1.74
C ASP A 132 3.47 -12.64 1.34
N ALA A 133 2.98 -13.60 2.12
CA ALA A 133 1.76 -14.32 1.79
C ALA A 133 0.97 -14.82 3.01
N VAL A 134 -0.33 -15.03 2.81
CA VAL A 134 -1.25 -15.56 3.80
C VAL A 134 -1.90 -16.83 3.28
N ALA A 135 -2.10 -17.81 4.15
CA ALA A 135 -3.01 -18.94 3.93
C ALA A 135 -4.19 -18.85 4.90
N ALA A 136 -5.42 -18.89 4.41
CA ALA A 136 -6.65 -18.79 5.21
C ALA A 136 -7.59 -19.96 4.94
N ALA A 137 -8.23 -20.46 5.99
CA ALA A 137 -9.30 -21.45 5.91
C ALA A 137 -10.66 -20.76 5.78
N MET A 138 -11.53 -21.30 4.93
CA MET A 138 -12.92 -20.88 4.77
C MET A 138 -13.85 -21.88 5.47
N TYR A 139 -13.98 -21.77 6.80
CA TYR A 139 -14.99 -22.53 7.55
C TYR A 139 -16.38 -21.88 7.46
N SER A 140 -16.42 -20.55 7.31
CA SER A 140 -17.61 -19.78 6.95
C SER A 140 -17.21 -18.49 6.25
N GLU A 141 -18.16 -17.83 5.59
CA GLU A 141 -17.92 -16.57 4.87
C GLU A 141 -17.43 -15.47 5.82
N GLY A 142 -18.15 -15.22 6.91
CA GLY A 142 -17.77 -14.20 7.90
C GLY A 142 -16.45 -14.51 8.63
N GLN A 143 -16.11 -15.79 8.84
CA GLN A 143 -14.82 -16.13 9.44
C GLN A 143 -13.66 -15.89 8.47
N LEU A 144 -13.85 -16.15 7.17
CA LEU A 144 -12.83 -15.87 6.16
C LEU A 144 -12.50 -14.38 6.14
N ALA A 145 -13.51 -13.51 6.14
CA ALA A 145 -13.33 -12.06 6.20
C ALA A 145 -12.52 -11.63 7.44
N LEU A 146 -12.92 -12.10 8.63
CA LEU A 146 -12.19 -11.79 9.87
C LEU A 146 -10.73 -12.29 9.86
N THR A 147 -10.49 -13.45 9.27
CA THR A 147 -9.15 -14.03 9.16
C THR A 147 -8.28 -13.26 8.17
N PHE A 148 -8.88 -12.79 7.07
CA PHE A 148 -8.20 -11.94 6.10
C PHE A 148 -7.55 -10.75 6.82
N HIS A 149 -8.32 -9.97 7.58
CA HIS A 149 -7.78 -8.78 8.25
C HIS A 149 -6.78 -9.13 9.36
N HIS A 150 -7.00 -10.20 10.11
CA HIS A 150 -6.06 -10.65 11.14
C HIS A 150 -4.69 -10.98 10.54
N GLU A 151 -4.66 -11.79 9.48
CA GLU A 151 -3.40 -12.24 8.89
C GLU A 151 -2.72 -11.17 8.03
N ILE A 152 -3.50 -10.30 7.36
CA ILE A 152 -2.94 -9.12 6.69
C ILE A 152 -2.32 -8.17 7.72
N PHE A 153 -2.95 -7.97 8.88
CA PHE A 153 -2.36 -7.11 9.90
C PHE A 153 -1.03 -7.66 10.43
N HIS A 154 -0.86 -8.98 10.56
CA HIS A 154 0.47 -9.53 10.91
C HIS A 154 1.57 -9.12 9.92
N HIS A 155 1.23 -8.92 8.65
CA HIS A 155 2.17 -8.42 7.65
C HIS A 155 2.40 -6.90 7.80
N VAL A 156 1.34 -6.13 8.01
CA VAL A 156 1.39 -4.68 8.29
C VAL A 156 2.27 -4.40 9.50
N ASP A 157 2.01 -5.04 10.64
CA ASP A 157 2.81 -4.97 11.89
C ASP A 157 4.27 -5.41 11.70
N SER A 158 4.53 -6.31 10.75
CA SER A 158 5.90 -6.73 10.43
C SER A 158 6.62 -5.78 9.46
N THR A 159 5.98 -4.69 9.03
CA THR A 159 6.47 -3.80 7.97
C THR A 159 6.40 -2.35 8.41
N VAL A 160 7.51 -1.62 8.28
CA VAL A 160 7.57 -0.17 8.53
C VAL A 160 8.25 0.48 7.35
N ASP A 161 7.64 1.52 6.79
CA ASP A 161 8.16 2.24 5.64
C ASP A 161 8.46 1.35 4.42
N GLY A 162 7.64 0.31 4.20
CA GLY A 162 7.81 -0.65 3.11
C GLY A 162 8.92 -1.68 3.33
N VAL A 163 9.50 -1.74 4.54
CA VAL A 163 10.55 -2.69 4.90
C VAL A 163 10.04 -3.68 5.93
N THR A 164 9.85 -4.93 5.50
CA THR A 164 9.38 -6.04 6.34
C THR A 164 10.55 -6.73 7.04
N GLU A 165 10.64 -6.65 8.37
CA GLU A 165 11.77 -7.21 9.12
C GLU A 165 11.39 -7.74 10.51
N ALA A 166 11.96 -8.88 10.90
CA ALA A 166 11.60 -9.58 12.14
C ALA A 166 11.98 -8.85 13.44
N TRP A 167 12.94 -7.91 13.41
CA TRP A 167 13.39 -7.18 14.61
C TRP A 167 12.42 -6.09 15.06
N GLN A 168 11.51 -5.65 14.17
CA GLN A 168 10.56 -4.57 14.44
C GLN A 168 9.56 -4.95 15.55
N LEU A 169 9.17 -6.23 15.58
CA LEU A 169 8.15 -6.79 16.48
C LEU A 169 8.40 -6.51 17.97
N SER A 170 9.66 -6.61 18.43
CA SER A 170 9.96 -6.47 19.86
C SER A 170 9.93 -5.02 20.36
N ALA A 171 10.24 -4.06 19.49
CA ALA A 171 10.16 -2.64 19.83
C ALA A 171 8.71 -2.16 19.77
N ASP A 172 7.98 -2.63 18.75
CA ASP A 172 6.57 -2.33 18.58
C ASP A 172 5.71 -2.81 19.76
N ASP A 173 5.90 -4.06 20.19
CA ASP A 173 5.22 -4.62 21.37
C ASP A 173 5.35 -3.71 22.61
N ALA A 174 6.49 -3.05 22.80
CA ALA A 174 6.71 -2.12 23.91
C ALA A 174 5.96 -0.80 23.72
N PHE A 175 5.90 -0.25 22.50
CA PHE A 175 5.11 0.94 22.18
C PHE A 175 3.62 0.67 22.34
N TYR A 176 3.13 -0.45 21.83
CA TYR A 176 1.76 -0.90 22.00
C TYR A 176 1.35 -0.98 23.47
N GLN A 177 2.16 -1.65 24.31
CA GLN A 177 1.91 -1.73 25.75
C GLN A 177 1.98 -0.35 26.43
N GLY A 178 2.90 0.52 25.99
CA GLY A 178 2.98 1.91 26.44
C GLY A 178 1.72 2.72 26.13
N ALA A 179 1.12 2.53 24.95
CA ALA A 179 -0.12 3.19 24.55
C ALA A 179 -1.31 2.72 25.40
N ILE A 180 -1.51 1.40 25.53
CA ILE A 180 -2.63 0.82 26.28
C ILE A 180 -2.58 1.16 27.78
N SER A 181 -1.37 1.21 28.35
CA SER A 181 -1.17 1.57 29.76
C SER A 181 -1.27 3.08 30.04
N GLY A 182 -1.41 3.91 29.00
CA GLY A 182 -1.47 5.36 29.11
C GLY A 182 -0.11 6.03 29.38
N LEU A 183 1.00 5.30 29.27
CA LEU A 183 2.36 5.86 29.38
C LEU A 183 2.70 6.72 28.16
N HIS A 184 2.34 6.24 26.97
CA HIS A 184 2.56 6.90 25.68
C HIS A 184 1.30 6.80 24.80
N PRO A 185 0.18 7.40 25.22
CA PRO A 185 -1.08 7.27 24.50
C PRO A 185 -1.01 7.99 23.14
N HIS A 186 -1.64 7.39 22.14
CA HIS A 186 -1.94 8.02 20.88
C HIS A 186 -2.97 9.13 21.07
N ALA A 187 -2.76 10.25 20.39
CA ALA A 187 -3.75 11.30 20.31
C ALA A 187 -4.90 10.89 19.37
N ALA A 188 -6.12 11.31 19.67
CA ALA A 188 -7.22 11.18 18.72
C ALA A 188 -6.90 11.99 17.46
N PRO A 189 -7.01 11.41 16.26
CA PRO A 189 -6.84 12.17 15.03
C PRO A 189 -7.97 13.19 14.86
N PRO A 190 -7.75 14.28 14.12
CA PRO A 190 -8.83 15.19 13.78
C PRO A 190 -9.85 14.49 12.88
N ILE A 191 -11.13 14.88 12.99
CA ILE A 191 -12.19 14.43 12.08
C ILE A 191 -13.17 15.58 11.81
N ALA A 192 -13.69 15.68 10.59
CA ALA A 192 -14.75 16.62 10.28
C ALA A 192 -15.99 16.35 11.13
N GLY A 193 -16.57 17.39 11.72
CA GLY A 193 -17.73 17.24 12.61
C GLY A 193 -18.95 16.59 11.94
N GLN A 194 -19.13 16.81 10.63
CA GLN A 194 -20.17 16.16 9.83
C GLN A 194 -19.91 14.66 9.68
N ASP A 195 -18.66 14.26 9.41
CA ASP A 195 -18.30 12.85 9.27
C ASP A 195 -18.49 12.09 10.58
N LEU A 196 -18.11 12.69 11.70
CA LEU A 196 -18.37 12.11 13.02
C LEU A 196 -19.87 11.89 13.28
N VAL A 197 -20.73 12.83 12.85
CA VAL A 197 -22.19 12.67 12.96
C VAL A 197 -22.71 11.54 12.07
N GLU A 198 -22.21 11.39 10.85
CA GLU A 198 -22.61 10.30 9.96
C GLU A 198 -22.10 8.94 10.44
N LEU A 199 -20.87 8.85 10.96
CA LEU A 199 -20.33 7.63 11.53
C LEU A 199 -21.16 7.15 12.73
N ARG A 200 -21.54 8.07 13.64
CA ARG A 200 -22.41 7.76 14.79
C ARG A 200 -23.72 7.10 14.37
N LYS A 201 -24.30 7.49 13.23
CA LYS A 201 -25.55 6.90 12.71
C LYS A 201 -25.37 5.46 12.22
N ARG A 202 -24.14 5.07 11.86
CA ARG A 202 -23.79 3.73 11.35
C ARG A 202 -23.23 2.80 12.42
N MET A 203 -23.04 3.28 13.65
CA MET A 203 -22.52 2.45 14.73
C MET A 203 -23.46 1.29 15.05
N ILE A 204 -22.87 0.10 15.20
CA ILE A 204 -23.52 -1.14 15.62
C ILE A 204 -22.71 -1.81 16.74
N GLY A 205 -23.34 -2.47 17.71
CA GLY A 205 -22.61 -3.19 18.76
C GLY A 205 -22.11 -2.31 19.93
N VAL A 206 -21.00 -2.72 20.56
CA VAL A 206 -20.55 -2.18 21.87
C VAL A 206 -19.12 -1.62 21.80
N THR A 207 -18.83 -0.64 22.66
CA THR A 207 -17.50 -0.07 22.87
C THR A 207 -16.52 -1.14 23.32
N LEU A 208 -15.36 -1.20 22.66
CA LEU A 208 -14.25 -2.06 23.03
C LEU A 208 -13.52 -1.44 24.22
N ARG A 209 -13.79 -1.92 25.44
CA ARG A 209 -13.14 -1.37 26.65
C ARG A 209 -11.73 -1.89 26.87
N ASP A 210 -11.47 -3.14 26.46
CA ASP A 210 -10.21 -3.86 26.67
C ASP A 210 -9.92 -4.77 25.46
N ALA A 211 -9.22 -5.90 25.62
CA ALA A 211 -8.91 -6.84 24.55
C ALA A 211 -10.16 -7.40 23.84
N VAL A 212 -10.04 -7.65 22.53
CA VAL A 212 -11.15 -8.11 21.66
C VAL A 212 -11.64 -9.51 22.00
N SER A 213 -10.74 -10.40 22.42
CA SER A 213 -11.05 -11.80 22.65
C SER A 213 -10.12 -12.41 23.70
N GLN A 214 -10.41 -13.63 24.14
CA GLN A 214 -9.46 -14.39 24.96
C GLN A 214 -8.19 -14.76 24.17
N TYR A 215 -8.29 -14.87 22.85
CA TYR A 215 -7.16 -15.22 21.99
C TYR A 215 -6.13 -14.08 21.95
N ALA A 216 -6.57 -12.82 22.04
CA ALA A 216 -5.71 -11.65 22.18
C ALA A 216 -4.76 -11.75 23.40
N ALA A 217 -5.13 -12.46 24.46
CA ALA A 217 -4.27 -12.63 25.63
C ALA A 217 -3.06 -13.56 25.39
N LYS A 218 -2.94 -14.19 24.22
CA LYS A 218 -1.84 -15.10 23.89
C LYS A 218 -0.50 -14.39 23.88
N ASN A 219 -0.42 -13.23 23.26
CA ASN A 219 0.73 -12.32 23.25
C ASN A 219 0.32 -10.98 22.62
N PRO A 220 1.13 -9.90 22.78
CA PRO A 220 0.79 -8.58 22.24
C PRO A 220 0.50 -8.59 20.74
N ARG A 221 1.32 -9.27 19.94
CA ARG A 221 1.12 -9.41 18.49
C ARG A 221 -0.27 -9.95 18.12
N GLU A 222 -0.76 -10.95 18.83
CA GLU A 222 -2.10 -11.51 18.60
C GLU A 222 -3.19 -10.57 19.11
N ASP A 223 -2.96 -9.78 20.17
CA ASP A 223 -3.89 -8.72 20.61
C ASP A 223 -4.05 -7.65 19.53
N GLN A 224 -2.95 -7.24 18.90
CA GLN A 224 -2.98 -6.27 17.80
C GLN A 224 -3.74 -6.82 16.57
N ALA A 225 -3.42 -8.03 16.11
CA ALA A 225 -4.10 -8.65 14.97
C ALA A 225 -5.59 -8.94 15.25
N GLU A 226 -5.94 -9.32 16.47
CA GLU A 226 -7.34 -9.44 16.91
C GLU A 226 -8.05 -8.08 16.95
N THR A 227 -7.33 -7.02 17.34
CA THR A 227 -7.81 -5.63 17.26
C THR A 227 -8.02 -5.20 15.81
N ALA A 228 -7.10 -5.51 14.91
CA ALA A 228 -7.23 -5.14 13.49
C ALA A 228 -8.46 -5.78 12.84
N ARG A 229 -8.72 -7.08 13.06
CA ARG A 229 -9.97 -7.69 12.58
C ARG A 229 -11.22 -7.08 13.23
N HIS A 230 -11.14 -6.63 14.49
CA HIS A 230 -12.24 -5.93 15.14
C HIS A 230 -12.49 -4.57 14.49
N VAL A 231 -11.43 -3.80 14.26
CA VAL A 231 -11.50 -2.50 13.57
C VAL A 231 -12.17 -2.65 12.22
N MET A 232 -11.73 -3.59 11.40
CA MET A 232 -12.28 -3.78 10.05
C MET A 232 -13.75 -4.23 10.08
N SER A 233 -14.11 -5.16 10.97
CA SER A 233 -15.50 -5.62 11.09
C SER A 233 -16.46 -4.65 11.79
N MET A 234 -15.94 -3.69 12.55
CA MET A 234 -16.69 -2.72 13.35
C MET A 234 -16.25 -1.28 13.06
N LEU A 235 -15.93 -0.98 11.79
CA LEU A 235 -15.18 0.22 11.42
C LEU A 235 -15.85 1.53 11.90
N PRO A 236 -17.15 1.78 11.68
CA PRO A 236 -17.79 3.01 12.18
C PRO A 236 -17.67 3.16 13.71
N ASN A 237 -17.85 2.07 14.46
CA ASN A 237 -17.74 2.09 15.92
C ASN A 237 -16.33 2.37 16.39
N SER A 238 -15.36 1.71 15.76
CA SER A 238 -13.95 1.82 16.14
C SER A 238 -13.46 3.25 15.93
N LEU A 239 -13.82 3.86 14.80
CA LEU A 239 -13.47 5.24 14.49
C LEU A 239 -14.14 6.24 15.44
N VAL A 240 -15.45 6.12 15.71
CA VAL A 240 -16.13 7.01 16.67
C VAL A 240 -15.54 6.86 18.06
N GLN A 241 -15.29 5.64 18.50
CA GLN A 241 -14.70 5.37 19.81
C GLN A 241 -13.28 5.98 19.93
N ALA A 242 -12.44 5.81 18.91
CA ALA A 242 -11.09 6.37 18.89
C ALA A 242 -11.07 7.90 19.05
N ILE A 243 -12.10 8.58 18.53
CA ILE A 243 -12.28 10.03 18.62
C ILE A 243 -12.86 10.48 19.96
N GLU A 244 -13.93 9.83 20.42
CA GLU A 244 -14.71 10.31 21.57
C GLU A 244 -14.20 9.83 22.91
N GLN A 245 -13.52 8.69 22.94
CA GLN A 245 -13.05 8.03 24.16
C GLN A 245 -11.59 7.57 24.00
N PRO A 246 -10.66 8.44 23.54
CA PRO A 246 -9.28 8.05 23.26
C PRO A 246 -8.55 7.51 24.49
N GLU A 247 -8.98 7.86 25.70
CA GLU A 247 -8.37 7.44 26.96
C GLU A 247 -8.61 5.96 27.33
N LEU A 248 -9.55 5.27 26.66
CA LEU A 248 -9.79 3.86 26.94
C LEU A 248 -8.67 2.99 26.39
N ALA A 249 -8.31 1.94 27.14
CA ALA A 249 -7.37 0.92 26.71
C ALA A 249 -7.72 0.31 25.35
N GLY A 250 -9.00 -0.01 25.09
CA GLY A 250 -9.43 -0.49 23.78
C GLY A 250 -9.35 0.56 22.67
N SER A 251 -9.55 1.85 22.96
CA SER A 251 -9.35 2.93 21.99
C SER A 251 -7.88 3.08 21.62
N GLN A 252 -6.98 2.94 22.59
CA GLN A 252 -5.54 2.96 22.35
C GLN A 252 -5.06 1.79 21.49
N ARG A 253 -5.69 0.60 21.63
CA ARG A 253 -5.46 -0.51 20.69
C ARG A 253 -5.88 -0.17 19.27
N ILE A 254 -7.07 0.41 19.10
CA ILE A 254 -7.60 0.83 17.80
C ILE A 254 -6.68 1.88 17.17
N LEU A 255 -6.32 2.91 17.92
CA LEU A 255 -5.44 3.99 17.46
C LEU A 255 -4.06 3.46 17.05
N HIS A 256 -3.49 2.54 17.81
CA HIS A 256 -2.22 1.91 17.46
C HIS A 256 -2.33 1.09 16.17
N VAL A 257 -3.36 0.24 16.02
CA VAL A 257 -3.59 -0.50 14.76
C VAL A 257 -3.69 0.45 13.55
N LEU A 258 -4.43 1.56 13.69
CA LEU A 258 -4.56 2.56 12.63
C LEU A 258 -3.22 3.26 12.34
N HIS A 259 -2.41 3.50 13.37
CA HIS A 259 -1.06 4.03 13.24
C HIS A 259 -0.14 3.08 12.46
N GLU A 260 -0.18 1.77 12.76
CA GLU A 260 0.60 0.76 12.03
C GLU A 260 0.19 0.69 10.55
N TYR A 261 -1.11 0.77 10.25
CA TYR A 261 -1.58 0.88 8.87
C TYR A 261 -0.99 2.10 8.15
N GLU A 262 -1.06 3.27 8.76
CA GLU A 262 -0.53 4.53 8.21
C GLU A 262 0.99 4.47 7.95
N HIS A 263 1.75 3.83 8.84
CA HIS A 263 3.22 3.83 8.80
C HIS A 263 3.84 2.57 8.17
N SER A 264 3.01 1.58 7.81
CA SER A 264 3.50 0.35 7.20
C SER A 264 4.19 0.57 5.85
N ILE A 265 3.72 1.55 5.09
CA ILE A 265 4.35 2.05 3.87
C ILE A 265 4.24 3.59 3.85
N PRO A 266 5.08 4.31 3.07
CA PRO A 266 5.05 5.78 2.99
C PRO A 266 3.68 6.42 2.72
N ASP A 267 2.78 5.69 2.05
CA ASP A 267 1.42 6.10 1.70
C ASP A 267 0.36 5.15 2.26
N GLY A 268 0.61 4.59 3.44
CA GLY A 268 -0.34 3.72 4.13
C GLY A 268 -1.73 4.38 4.29
N PRO A 269 -2.80 3.57 4.45
CA PRO A 269 -4.11 4.10 4.73
C PRO A 269 -4.10 4.84 6.06
N ASP A 270 -4.35 6.14 5.98
CA ASP A 270 -4.52 7.01 7.12
C ASP A 270 -5.93 6.87 7.72
N PHE A 271 -6.18 7.61 8.79
CA PHE A 271 -7.49 7.62 9.46
C PHE A 271 -8.63 8.01 8.52
N ASP A 272 -8.41 9.00 7.63
CA ASP A 272 -9.43 9.52 6.72
C ASP A 272 -9.82 8.48 5.66
N TRP A 273 -8.87 7.67 5.17
CA TRP A 273 -9.20 6.53 4.30
C TRP A 273 -10.22 5.60 4.97
N PHE A 274 -10.01 5.25 6.24
CA PHE A 274 -10.93 4.37 6.96
C PHE A 274 -12.28 5.03 7.26
N VAL A 275 -12.32 6.35 7.50
CA VAL A 275 -13.58 7.11 7.56
C VAL A 275 -14.32 7.00 6.24
N ASP A 276 -13.62 7.14 5.11
CA ASP A 276 -14.19 7.00 3.78
C ASP A 276 -14.71 5.59 3.51
N VAL A 277 -14.00 4.54 3.95
CA VAL A 277 -14.50 3.16 3.84
C VAL A 277 -15.77 3.00 4.67
N ALA A 278 -15.78 3.45 5.93
CA ALA A 278 -16.93 3.34 6.84
C ALA A 278 -18.18 4.09 6.34
N LEU A 279 -17.98 5.16 5.56
CA LEU A 279 -19.05 5.97 4.97
C LEU A 279 -19.43 5.54 3.54
N ASP A 280 -18.85 4.46 3.02
CA ASP A 280 -18.96 3.98 1.64
C ASP A 280 -18.51 5.01 0.59
N ARG A 281 -17.58 5.90 0.96
CA ARG A 281 -17.00 6.95 0.12
C ARG A 281 -15.71 6.52 -0.57
N ALA A 282 -14.93 5.61 0.03
CA ALA A 282 -13.62 5.22 -0.49
C ALA A 282 -13.61 4.73 -1.95
N HIS A 283 -14.75 4.20 -2.41
CA HIS A 283 -14.95 3.75 -3.81
C HIS A 283 -15.93 4.61 -4.60
N ARG A 284 -16.53 5.62 -3.96
CA ARG A 284 -17.26 6.67 -4.66
C ARG A 284 -16.23 7.69 -5.12
N LYS A 285 -16.47 8.32 -6.27
CA LYS A 285 -15.67 9.45 -6.75
C LYS A 285 -15.90 10.66 -5.84
N THR A 286 -15.31 10.66 -4.65
CA THR A 286 -15.43 11.72 -3.65
C THR A 286 -14.06 12.32 -3.35
N TYR A 287 -13.33 12.63 -4.41
CA TYR A 287 -12.40 13.76 -4.40
C TYR A 287 -13.20 15.04 -4.69
N PRO A 288 -12.63 16.27 -4.56
CA PRO A 288 -13.38 17.49 -4.83
C PRO A 288 -14.32 17.25 -6.00
N LYS A 289 -15.60 17.57 -5.79
CA LYS A 289 -16.67 17.22 -6.74
C LYS A 289 -16.40 17.81 -8.13
N ASP A 290 -15.43 18.72 -8.20
CA ASP A 290 -14.91 19.39 -9.36
C ASP A 290 -13.38 19.23 -9.43
N VAL A 291 -12.86 18.83 -10.60
CA VAL A 291 -11.42 18.74 -10.87
C VAL A 291 -10.77 20.12 -10.82
N ASP A 292 -11.52 21.17 -11.15
CA ASP A 292 -11.04 22.55 -11.11
C ASP A 292 -10.73 23.01 -9.67
N GLU A 293 -11.48 22.52 -8.68
CA GLU A 293 -11.21 22.78 -7.26
C GLU A 293 -9.93 22.06 -6.79
N LEU A 294 -9.66 20.86 -7.30
CA LEU A 294 -8.40 20.17 -7.02
C LEU A 294 -7.22 20.92 -7.64
N ILE A 295 -7.35 21.35 -8.90
CA ILE A 295 -6.30 22.11 -9.59
C ILE A 295 -6.00 23.39 -8.81
N ALA A 296 -7.03 24.17 -8.43
CA ALA A 296 -6.84 25.38 -7.64
C ALA A 296 -6.15 25.10 -6.29
N THR A 297 -6.48 23.97 -5.66
CA THR A 297 -5.82 23.52 -4.42
C THR A 297 -4.34 23.19 -4.64
N LEU A 298 -4.02 22.49 -5.74
CA LEU A 298 -2.64 22.16 -6.09
C LEU A 298 -1.84 23.41 -6.45
N GLU A 299 -2.44 24.37 -7.17
CA GLU A 299 -1.84 25.67 -7.46
C GLU A 299 -1.51 26.42 -6.16
N ASP A 300 -2.44 26.45 -5.19
CA ASP A 300 -2.21 27.08 -3.88
C ASP A 300 -1.03 26.43 -3.10
N TYR A 301 -0.91 25.11 -3.17
CA TYR A 301 0.26 24.41 -2.61
C TYR A 301 1.57 24.71 -3.37
N ALA A 302 1.54 24.77 -4.70
CA ALA A 302 2.71 24.90 -5.55
C ALA A 302 3.30 26.33 -5.54
N ASP A 303 2.44 27.35 -5.60
CA ASP A 303 2.85 28.74 -5.79
C ASP A 303 3.30 29.40 -4.48
N GLY A 304 2.95 28.82 -3.31
CA GLY A 304 3.34 29.30 -1.99
C GLY A 304 3.20 30.81 -1.85
N GLY A 305 1.99 31.36 -2.04
CA GLY A 305 1.85 32.76 -2.43
C GLY A 305 0.64 33.54 -1.90
N ALA A 306 0.92 34.81 -1.55
CA ALA A 306 0.03 35.96 -1.33
C ALA A 306 -0.76 36.07 -0.01
N SER A 307 -1.20 34.99 0.63
CA SER A 307 -2.11 35.07 1.79
C SER A 307 -1.44 34.99 3.18
N GLY A 308 -0.10 34.91 3.22
CA GLY A 308 0.65 34.57 4.43
C GLY A 308 0.71 33.07 4.71
N TYR A 309 0.11 32.27 3.82
CA TYR A 309 0.27 30.82 3.68
C TYR A 309 1.48 30.52 2.79
N ASP A 310 2.37 29.63 3.24
CA ASP A 310 3.61 29.22 2.56
C ASP A 310 3.43 27.85 1.85
N GLY A 311 2.22 27.58 1.37
CA GLY A 311 1.88 26.39 0.58
C GLY A 311 2.17 25.09 1.32
N VAL A 312 2.90 24.20 0.66
CA VAL A 312 3.34 22.90 1.19
C VAL A 312 4.04 22.99 2.54
N LYS A 313 4.71 24.10 2.86
CA LYS A 313 5.45 24.22 4.12
C LYS A 313 4.53 24.33 5.34
N ASP A 314 3.36 24.94 5.17
CA ASP A 314 2.38 25.11 6.24
C ASP A 314 1.48 23.88 6.36
N ASP A 315 1.15 23.20 5.25
CA ASP A 315 0.36 21.96 5.26
C ASP A 315 0.93 20.88 4.31
N PRO A 316 2.01 20.18 4.70
CA PRO A 316 2.57 19.09 3.90
C PRO A 316 1.66 17.86 3.85
N GLY A 317 0.79 17.67 4.84
CA GLY A 317 -0.16 16.56 4.89
C GLY A 317 -1.27 16.74 3.85
N GLY A 318 -1.90 17.91 3.84
CA GLY A 318 -2.91 18.28 2.85
C GLY A 318 -2.35 18.28 1.41
N ALA A 319 -1.11 18.72 1.21
CA ALA A 319 -0.44 18.62 -0.09
C ALA A 319 -0.32 17.18 -0.58
N ARG A 320 0.12 16.23 0.28
CA ARG A 320 0.17 14.80 -0.08
C ARG A 320 -1.21 14.23 -0.33
N HIS A 321 -2.20 14.60 0.47
CA HIS A 321 -3.58 14.20 0.26
C HIS A 321 -4.11 14.67 -1.12
N ALA A 322 -3.79 15.90 -1.52
CA ALA A 322 -4.11 16.42 -2.85
C ALA A 322 -3.40 15.62 -3.95
N LEU A 323 -2.12 15.24 -3.80
CA LEU A 323 -1.45 14.36 -4.75
C LEU A 323 -2.09 12.96 -4.83
N LYS A 324 -2.53 12.39 -3.70
CA LYS A 324 -3.28 11.13 -3.66
C LYS A 324 -4.62 11.24 -4.40
N ALA A 325 -5.27 12.41 -4.34
CA ALA A 325 -6.49 12.69 -5.10
C ALA A 325 -6.27 12.60 -6.61
N VAL A 326 -5.15 13.16 -7.11
CA VAL A 326 -4.81 13.17 -8.54
C VAL A 326 -4.75 11.75 -9.11
N VAL A 327 -4.15 10.81 -8.38
CA VAL A 327 -4.02 9.40 -8.80
C VAL A 327 -5.38 8.73 -9.05
N ARG A 328 -6.45 9.25 -8.45
CA ARG A 328 -7.80 8.65 -8.52
C ARG A 328 -8.69 9.27 -9.59
N ILE A 329 -8.25 10.34 -10.26
CA ILE A 329 -8.97 10.94 -11.37
C ILE A 329 -8.82 10.05 -12.61
N SER A 330 -9.94 9.70 -13.24
CA SER A 330 -9.89 8.97 -14.51
C SER A 330 -9.46 9.93 -15.63
N PRO A 331 -8.48 9.57 -16.48
CA PRO A 331 -8.07 10.40 -17.62
C PRO A 331 -9.22 10.71 -18.58
N SER A 332 -10.24 9.86 -18.63
CA SER A 332 -11.44 10.07 -19.47
C SER A 332 -12.37 11.18 -18.96
N GLU A 333 -12.14 11.71 -17.76
CA GLU A 333 -13.02 12.68 -17.09
C GLU A 333 -12.49 14.11 -17.12
N ILE A 334 -11.29 14.31 -17.66
CA ILE A 334 -10.60 15.60 -17.69
C ILE A 334 -10.18 15.97 -19.10
N THR A 335 -9.96 17.26 -19.32
CA THR A 335 -9.36 17.75 -20.57
C THR A 335 -7.86 17.49 -20.58
N ASP A 336 -7.25 17.49 -21.76
CA ASP A 336 -5.79 17.41 -21.88
C ASP A 336 -5.12 18.53 -21.07
N GLU A 337 -5.63 19.76 -21.14
CA GLU A 337 -5.12 20.93 -20.38
C GLU A 337 -5.14 20.68 -18.86
N GLN A 338 -6.27 20.21 -18.30
CA GLN A 338 -6.35 19.84 -16.89
C GLN A 338 -5.33 18.76 -16.53
N SER A 339 -5.18 17.76 -17.40
CA SER A 339 -4.20 16.68 -17.25
C SER A 339 -2.77 17.22 -17.19
N GLN A 340 -2.42 18.17 -18.06
CA GLN A 340 -1.10 18.84 -18.06
C GLN A 340 -0.88 19.62 -16.75
N THR A 341 -1.86 20.39 -16.31
CA THR A 341 -1.80 21.18 -15.07
C THR A 341 -1.63 20.28 -13.85
N LEU A 342 -2.40 19.18 -13.76
CA LEU A 342 -2.28 18.20 -12.68
C LEU A 342 -0.86 17.63 -12.58
N VAL A 343 -0.26 17.24 -13.72
CA VAL A 343 1.12 16.71 -13.74
C VAL A 343 2.13 17.82 -13.38
N GLN A 344 1.94 19.02 -13.91
CA GLN A 344 2.81 20.17 -13.64
C GLN A 344 2.86 20.50 -12.15
N MET A 345 1.69 20.74 -11.54
CA MET A 345 1.59 21.11 -10.12
C MET A 345 2.08 19.96 -9.23
N SER A 346 1.77 18.71 -9.60
CA SER A 346 2.27 17.55 -8.85
C SER A 346 3.80 17.48 -8.82
N ALA A 347 4.45 17.83 -9.92
CA ALA A 347 5.91 17.85 -10.00
C ALA A 347 6.52 18.93 -9.10
N GLU A 348 5.91 20.11 -9.04
CA GLU A 348 6.32 21.24 -8.20
C GLU A 348 6.12 20.93 -6.71
N ILE A 349 4.94 20.44 -6.33
CA ILE A 349 4.59 20.04 -4.95
C ILE A 349 5.53 18.93 -4.45
N THR A 350 5.84 17.93 -5.28
CA THR A 350 6.74 16.83 -4.91
C THR A 350 8.12 17.33 -4.48
N VAL A 351 8.67 18.32 -5.18
CA VAL A 351 9.95 18.94 -4.80
C VAL A 351 9.78 19.82 -3.56
N ALA A 352 8.67 20.56 -3.46
CA ALA A 352 8.38 21.41 -2.32
C ALA A 352 8.22 20.60 -1.01
N LEU A 353 7.61 19.41 -1.04
CA LEU A 353 7.47 18.51 0.11
C LEU A 353 8.83 18.13 0.70
N LEU A 354 9.77 17.71 -0.17
CA LEU A 354 11.14 17.43 0.22
C LEU A 354 11.80 18.66 0.87
N GLN A 355 11.72 19.82 0.21
CA GLN A 355 12.37 21.05 0.67
C GLN A 355 11.78 21.57 1.98
N ALA A 356 10.45 21.49 2.15
CA ALA A 356 9.76 21.84 3.38
C ALA A 356 10.23 20.97 4.56
N ARG A 357 10.51 19.69 4.28
CA ARG A 357 11.00 18.74 5.28
C ARG A 357 12.47 18.96 5.64
N ILE A 358 13.39 18.97 4.67
CA ILE A 358 14.84 19.01 4.95
C ILE A 358 15.42 20.42 5.05
N ARG A 359 14.62 21.46 4.71
CA ARG A 359 14.94 22.90 4.82
C ARG A 359 16.37 23.23 4.38
N PRO A 360 16.71 22.99 3.09
CA PRO A 360 18.04 23.29 2.60
C PRO A 360 18.29 24.81 2.68
N ASP A 361 19.49 25.20 3.09
CA ASP A 361 19.91 26.59 2.94
C ASP A 361 20.09 26.96 1.46
N ALA A 362 20.29 28.25 1.17
CA ALA A 362 20.44 28.73 -0.20
C ALA A 362 21.60 28.07 -0.98
N SER A 363 22.61 27.54 -0.28
CA SER A 363 23.73 26.84 -0.88
C SER A 363 23.53 25.32 -1.03
N GLU A 364 22.42 24.79 -0.49
CA GLU A 364 22.15 23.36 -0.32
C GLU A 364 23.36 22.62 0.32
N ARG A 365 23.99 23.26 1.31
CA ARG A 365 25.10 22.70 2.11
C ARG A 365 24.73 22.49 3.56
N ARG A 366 23.65 23.12 4.03
CA ARG A 366 23.08 22.90 5.37
C ARG A 366 21.63 22.48 5.22
N PHE A 367 21.23 21.55 6.08
CA PHE A 367 19.91 20.95 6.10
C PHE A 367 19.48 20.76 7.55
N ASP A 368 18.18 20.73 7.78
CA ASP A 368 17.59 20.30 9.05
C ASP A 368 17.45 18.78 9.04
N VAL A 369 17.88 18.13 10.13
CA VAL A 369 17.73 16.69 10.35
C VAL A 369 16.80 16.50 11.53
N TRP A 370 15.70 15.78 11.31
CA TRP A 370 14.66 15.56 12.32
C TRP A 370 14.84 14.21 13.03
N GLY A 371 14.31 14.13 14.25
CA GLY A 371 14.41 12.94 15.11
C GLY A 371 15.71 12.85 15.92
N GLN A 372 15.82 11.76 16.67
CA GLN A 372 17.00 11.44 17.48
C GLN A 372 17.41 9.98 17.22
N GLU A 373 18.70 9.69 17.37
CA GLU A 373 19.19 8.32 17.34
C GLU A 373 18.72 7.56 18.58
N ASP A 374 18.22 6.34 18.38
CA ASP A 374 17.92 5.42 19.48
C ASP A 374 19.22 4.81 20.07
N ALA A 375 19.07 3.92 21.06
CA ALA A 375 20.19 3.25 21.72
C ALA A 375 21.09 2.42 20.76
N ASN A 376 20.61 2.11 19.55
CA ASN A 376 21.34 1.40 18.51
C ASN A 376 21.96 2.35 17.46
N GLY A 377 21.90 3.67 17.68
CA GLY A 377 22.37 4.68 16.72
C GLY A 377 21.42 4.86 15.53
N VAL A 378 20.14 4.49 15.66
CA VAL A 378 19.17 4.56 14.56
C VAL A 378 18.26 5.76 14.74
N ASN A 379 18.34 6.73 13.84
CA ASN A 379 17.34 7.79 13.72
C ASN A 379 16.17 7.31 12.85
N ARG A 380 15.06 6.92 13.49
CA ARG A 380 13.87 6.38 12.81
C ARG A 380 13.12 7.44 12.01
N THR A 381 12.97 8.64 12.56
CA THR A 381 12.34 9.77 11.85
C THR A 381 13.06 10.08 10.55
N LEU A 382 14.39 10.10 10.56
CA LEU A 382 15.18 10.29 9.34
C LEU A 382 14.90 9.18 8.32
N ARG A 383 14.86 7.91 8.74
CA ARG A 383 14.59 6.79 7.81
C ARG A 383 13.20 6.89 7.19
N HIS A 384 12.20 7.20 8.01
CA HIS A 384 10.83 7.46 7.55
C HIS A 384 10.78 8.60 6.54
N ASP A 385 11.39 9.75 6.84
CA ASP A 385 11.44 10.89 5.92
C ASP A 385 12.04 10.49 4.56
N ILE A 386 13.15 9.74 4.57
CA ILE A 386 13.84 9.29 3.35
C ILE A 386 13.01 8.28 2.56
N ALA A 387 12.28 7.39 3.22
CA ALA A 387 11.34 6.49 2.56
C ALA A 387 10.15 7.26 1.98
N GLN A 388 9.64 8.27 2.70
CA GLN A 388 8.55 9.13 2.24
C GLN A 388 8.92 9.90 0.96
N PHE A 389 10.16 10.35 0.84
CA PHE A 389 10.68 10.97 -0.37
C PHE A 389 10.65 10.02 -1.59
N ALA A 390 10.89 8.73 -1.38
CA ALA A 390 10.73 7.71 -2.42
C ALA A 390 9.26 7.57 -2.84
N GLY A 391 8.35 7.49 -1.88
CA GLY A 391 6.90 7.42 -2.13
C GLY A 391 6.39 8.63 -2.91
N ASP A 392 6.80 9.83 -2.53
CA ASP A 392 6.44 11.07 -3.23
C ASP A 392 6.94 11.05 -4.70
N ALA A 393 8.16 10.55 -4.96
CA ALA A 393 8.70 10.39 -6.31
C ALA A 393 7.96 9.32 -7.14
N GLN A 394 7.63 8.18 -6.54
CA GLN A 394 6.86 7.12 -7.20
C GLN A 394 5.45 7.60 -7.55
N ARG A 395 4.79 8.32 -6.63
CA ARG A 395 3.47 8.91 -6.86
C ARG A 395 3.48 9.89 -8.02
N LEU A 396 4.50 10.74 -8.12
CA LEU A 396 4.66 11.64 -9.27
C LEU A 396 4.78 10.86 -10.59
N SER A 397 5.56 9.77 -10.62
CA SER A 397 5.66 8.90 -11.79
C SER A 397 4.33 8.24 -12.15
N LEU A 398 3.55 7.82 -11.15
CA LEU A 398 2.23 7.23 -11.33
C LEU A 398 1.25 8.26 -11.91
N ILE A 399 1.19 9.46 -11.31
CA ILE A 399 0.39 10.59 -11.81
C ILE A 399 0.73 10.87 -13.28
N ALA A 400 2.02 10.96 -13.62
CA ALA A 400 2.46 11.16 -14.99
C ALA A 400 1.99 10.01 -15.91
N SER A 401 2.09 8.75 -15.49
CA SER A 401 1.66 7.61 -16.31
C SER A 401 0.15 7.54 -16.56
N ILE A 402 -0.66 8.04 -15.62
CA ILE A 402 -2.12 8.08 -15.72
C ILE A 402 -2.54 9.25 -16.63
N HIS A 403 -1.97 10.43 -16.40
CA HIS A 403 -2.43 11.71 -16.92
C HIS A 403 -1.58 12.25 -18.09
N GLN A 404 -0.69 11.44 -18.66
CA GLN A 404 0.05 11.83 -19.85
C GLN A 404 -0.86 11.76 -21.10
N PRO A 405 -0.98 12.83 -21.90
CA PRO A 405 -1.76 12.80 -23.13
C PRO A 405 -1.24 11.75 -24.12
N VAL A 406 -2.14 10.96 -24.71
CA VAL A 406 -1.81 9.90 -25.68
C VAL A 406 -1.40 10.49 -27.04
N ALA A 407 -1.87 11.71 -27.34
CA ALA A 407 -1.93 12.21 -28.71
C ALA A 407 -0.61 12.76 -29.26
N GLU A 408 0.31 13.23 -28.42
CA GLU A 408 1.64 13.64 -28.85
C GLU A 408 2.60 13.34 -27.72
N SER A 409 3.78 12.81 -28.06
CA SER A 409 4.93 12.71 -27.16
C SER A 409 5.42 14.13 -26.85
N ASP A 410 4.61 14.91 -26.15
CA ASP A 410 4.93 16.26 -25.76
C ASP A 410 6.04 16.14 -24.73
N SER A 411 7.26 16.17 -25.25
CA SER A 411 8.50 15.96 -24.51
C SER A 411 8.64 16.95 -23.35
N SER A 412 7.87 18.03 -23.35
CA SER A 412 7.86 19.08 -22.34
C SER A 412 7.42 18.58 -20.96
N ILE A 413 6.30 17.85 -20.86
CA ILE A 413 5.75 17.35 -19.58
C ILE A 413 6.64 16.26 -19.00
N ILE A 414 7.02 15.27 -19.82
CA ILE A 414 7.96 14.23 -19.39
C ILE A 414 9.29 14.86 -18.96
N SER A 415 9.78 15.86 -19.70
CA SER A 415 10.98 16.61 -19.33
C SER A 415 10.81 17.35 -17.99
N GLN A 416 9.62 17.89 -17.69
CA GLN A 416 9.35 18.50 -16.39
C GLN A 416 9.33 17.49 -15.24
N VAL A 417 8.66 16.35 -15.41
CA VAL A 417 8.66 15.26 -14.42
C VAL A 417 10.09 14.80 -14.18
N ASN A 418 10.85 14.52 -15.24
CA ASN A 418 12.24 14.07 -15.12
C ASN A 418 13.15 15.14 -14.50
N ARG A 419 12.98 16.43 -14.83
CA ARG A 419 13.71 17.52 -14.15
C ARG A 419 13.40 17.56 -12.65
N SER A 420 12.15 17.34 -12.27
CA SER A 420 11.72 17.30 -10.87
C SER A 420 12.32 16.10 -10.15
N GLN A 421 12.29 14.90 -10.75
CA GLN A 421 12.95 13.70 -10.21
C GLN A 421 14.47 13.88 -10.07
N LEU A 422 15.14 14.46 -11.07
CA LEU A 422 16.58 14.74 -10.99
C LEU A 422 16.90 15.78 -9.90
N ARG A 423 16.05 16.80 -9.71
CA ARG A 423 16.18 17.76 -8.61
C ARG A 423 15.98 17.08 -7.26
N HIS A 424 14.97 16.22 -7.14
CA HIS A 424 14.69 15.40 -5.96
C HIS A 424 15.93 14.54 -5.60
N LEU A 425 16.44 13.79 -6.58
CA LEU A 425 17.60 12.93 -6.44
C LEU A 425 18.87 13.70 -6.05
N LYS A 426 19.09 14.88 -6.63
CA LYS A 426 20.19 15.78 -6.27
C LYS A 426 20.09 16.24 -4.81
N LEU A 427 18.90 16.63 -4.35
CA LEU A 427 18.68 17.09 -2.98
C LEU A 427 18.89 15.96 -1.97
N ILE A 428 18.37 14.75 -2.22
CA ILE A 428 18.61 13.56 -1.39
C ILE A 428 20.11 13.26 -1.30
N SER A 429 20.82 13.28 -2.42
CA SER A 429 22.27 13.05 -2.47
C SER A 429 23.05 14.09 -1.65
N ARG A 430 22.71 15.38 -1.76
CA ARG A 430 23.34 16.45 -0.95
C ARG A 430 23.02 16.31 0.54
N TYR A 431 21.78 15.97 0.86
CA TYR A 431 21.34 15.74 2.24
C TYR A 431 22.09 14.57 2.87
N PHE A 432 22.25 13.46 2.15
CA PHE A 432 23.08 12.34 2.58
C PHE A 432 24.53 12.76 2.85
N ILE A 433 25.15 13.51 1.93
CA ILE A 433 26.54 13.99 2.09
C ILE A 433 26.66 14.87 3.34
N PHE A 434 25.71 15.76 3.57
CA PHE A 434 25.67 16.60 4.78
C PHE A 434 25.63 15.75 6.04
N ILE A 435 24.72 14.77 6.11
CA ILE A 435 24.59 13.87 7.25
C ILE A 435 25.88 13.07 7.47
N ASP A 436 26.39 12.43 6.42
CA ASP A 436 27.59 11.57 6.46
C ASP A 436 28.90 12.36 6.71
N THR A 437 28.84 13.70 6.70
CA THR A 437 29.96 14.57 7.11
C THR A 437 29.91 14.90 8.60
N ILE A 438 28.73 14.91 9.21
CA ILE A 438 28.52 15.36 10.60
C ILE A 438 28.33 14.15 11.54
N TRP A 439 27.70 13.09 11.06
CA TRP A 439 27.34 11.90 11.83
C TRP A 439 27.85 10.62 11.16
N THR A 440 28.01 9.57 11.96
CA THR A 440 28.32 8.23 11.43
C THR A 440 27.03 7.59 10.93
N VAL A 441 26.88 7.44 9.61
CA VAL A 441 25.68 6.81 9.03
C VAL A 441 25.74 5.29 9.22
N THR A 442 24.81 4.76 10.00
CA THR A 442 24.68 3.30 10.20
C THR A 442 24.38 2.56 8.88
N PRO A 443 24.76 1.27 8.74
CA PRO A 443 24.47 0.50 7.53
C PRO A 443 22.98 0.50 7.15
N GLY A 444 22.08 0.40 8.12
CA GLY A 444 20.64 0.44 7.87
C GLY A 444 20.18 1.79 7.33
N THR A 445 20.66 2.91 7.88
CA THR A 445 20.31 4.24 7.37
C THR A 445 20.86 4.44 5.96
N ARG A 446 22.10 4.01 5.69
CA ARG A 446 22.68 4.01 4.33
C ARG A 446 21.83 3.19 3.35
N SER A 447 21.35 2.02 3.77
CA SER A 447 20.50 1.16 2.95
C SER A 447 19.19 1.86 2.56
N VAL A 448 18.55 2.57 3.49
CA VAL A 448 17.31 3.33 3.21
C VAL A 448 17.57 4.43 2.18
N PHE A 449 18.66 5.18 2.33
CA PHE A 449 19.07 6.20 1.34
C PHE A 449 19.35 5.60 -0.06
N GLU A 450 20.02 4.45 -0.13
CA GLU A 450 20.28 3.77 -1.40
C GLU A 450 19.00 3.20 -2.03
N ALA A 451 18.09 2.64 -1.22
CA ALA A 451 16.78 2.20 -1.68
C ALA A 451 15.97 3.36 -2.25
N THR A 452 15.91 4.49 -1.53
CA THR A 452 15.26 5.72 -2.01
C THR A 452 15.90 6.24 -3.30
N ARG A 453 17.24 6.24 -3.40
CA ARG A 453 17.94 6.61 -4.65
C ARG A 453 17.45 5.76 -5.81
N LEU A 454 17.44 4.44 -5.66
CA LEU A 454 17.01 3.51 -6.70
C LEU A 454 15.53 3.68 -7.06
N ALA A 455 14.66 3.89 -6.07
CA ALA A 455 13.25 4.15 -6.28
C ALA A 455 13.05 5.41 -7.14
N VAL A 456 13.67 6.54 -6.76
CA VAL A 456 13.58 7.80 -7.52
C VAL A 456 14.14 7.63 -8.95
N VAL A 457 15.24 6.92 -9.13
CA VAL A 457 15.81 6.65 -10.47
C VAL A 457 14.87 5.79 -11.32
N ASN A 458 14.18 4.82 -10.72
CA ASN A 458 13.21 3.99 -11.41
C ASN A 458 11.88 4.73 -11.70
N SER A 459 11.63 5.85 -11.03
CA SER A 459 10.50 6.76 -11.27
C SER A 459 10.76 7.81 -12.36
N ILE A 460 11.94 7.78 -13.01
CA ILE A 460 12.23 8.60 -14.19
C ILE A 460 11.55 7.94 -15.39
N VAL A 461 10.60 8.66 -16.01
CA VAL A 461 9.80 8.15 -17.14
C VAL A 461 10.40 8.66 -18.44
N GLY A 462 10.85 7.75 -19.32
CA GLY A 462 11.58 8.13 -20.53
C GLY A 462 12.88 8.90 -20.24
N GLY A 463 13.59 9.32 -21.29
CA GLY A 463 14.83 10.10 -21.16
C GLY A 463 16.08 9.38 -21.69
N ASP A 464 17.26 9.85 -21.28
CA ASP A 464 18.54 9.26 -21.67
C ASP A 464 18.79 7.98 -20.88
N ASP A 465 18.55 6.82 -21.51
CA ASP A 465 18.79 5.50 -20.93
C ASP A 465 20.22 5.35 -20.39
N SER A 466 21.21 5.99 -21.02
CA SER A 466 22.59 5.97 -20.55
C SER A 466 22.75 6.69 -19.22
N LEU A 467 22.11 7.85 -19.05
CA LEU A 467 22.12 8.58 -17.79
C LEU A 467 21.38 7.80 -16.70
N ILE A 468 20.21 7.24 -17.00
CA ILE A 468 19.43 6.45 -16.03
C ILE A 468 20.24 5.23 -15.57
N GLN A 469 20.86 4.50 -16.49
CA GLN A 469 21.68 3.34 -16.15
C GLN A 469 22.92 3.72 -15.35
N GLU A 470 23.54 4.87 -15.64
CA GLU A 470 24.63 5.41 -14.83
C GLU A 470 24.13 5.74 -13.42
N LEU A 471 23.02 6.48 -13.29
CA LEU A 471 22.42 6.86 -12.00
C LEU A 471 22.05 5.66 -11.14
N ARG A 472 21.70 4.51 -11.73
CA ARG A 472 21.44 3.25 -11.01
C ARG A 472 22.70 2.65 -10.37
N THR A 473 23.85 2.83 -11.00
CA THR A 473 25.09 2.12 -10.62
C THR A 473 26.07 2.95 -9.79
N ILE A 474 26.00 4.29 -9.88
CA ILE A 474 26.86 5.17 -9.08
C ILE A 474 26.42 5.24 -7.61
N GLU A 475 27.39 5.45 -6.72
CA GLU A 475 27.14 5.66 -5.29
C GLU A 475 26.42 6.98 -5.03
N LEU A 476 25.59 7.02 -3.98
CA LEU A 476 24.80 8.20 -3.63
C LEU A 476 25.62 9.49 -3.45
N ARG A 477 26.89 9.41 -3.01
CA ARG A 477 27.79 10.58 -2.86
C ARG A 477 28.18 11.22 -4.20
N GLU A 478 28.12 10.49 -5.30
CA GLU A 478 28.53 10.97 -6.62
C GLU A 478 27.35 11.48 -7.47
N VAL A 479 26.12 11.12 -7.09
CA VAL A 479 24.88 11.46 -7.81
C VAL A 479 24.73 12.97 -8.00
N ALA A 480 24.83 13.79 -6.96
CA ALA A 480 24.67 15.24 -7.07
C ALA A 480 25.69 15.90 -8.03
N LYS A 481 26.92 15.37 -8.09
CA LYS A 481 27.96 15.85 -9.02
C LYS A 481 27.60 15.49 -10.46
N ARG A 482 27.07 14.29 -10.68
CA ARG A 482 26.71 13.80 -12.01
C ARG A 482 25.53 14.55 -12.60
N ILE A 483 24.47 14.78 -11.81
CA ILE A 483 23.28 15.52 -12.24
C ILE A 483 23.65 16.96 -12.63
N HIS A 484 24.51 17.63 -11.85
CA HIS A 484 24.94 19.00 -12.18
C HIS A 484 25.58 19.12 -13.58
N ARG A 485 26.30 18.09 -14.04
CA ARG A 485 26.90 18.06 -15.38
C ARG A 485 25.91 17.79 -16.51
N ALA A 486 24.78 17.16 -16.20
CA ALA A 486 23.74 16.84 -17.19
C ALA A 486 22.71 17.98 -17.34
N SER A 487 22.60 18.86 -16.33
CA SER A 487 21.72 20.03 -16.36
C SER A 487 22.34 21.29 -16.97
N ILE A 488 23.62 21.23 -17.34
CA ILE A 488 24.37 22.24 -18.11
C ILE A 488 24.46 21.72 -19.54
#